data_AF-A0A951C9L9-F1
#
_entry.id   AF-A0A951C9L9-F1
#
_cell.length_a   1.000
_cell.length_b   1.000
_cell.length_c   1.000
_cell.angle_alpha   90.00
_cell.angle_beta   90.00
_cell.angle_gamma   90.00
#
_symmetry.space_group_name_H-M   'P 1'
#
loop_
_entity.id
_entity.type
_entity.pdbx_description
1 polymer ?
#
loop_
_entity_poly.entity_id
_entity_poly.type
_entity_poly.pdbx_seq_one_letter_code
_entity_poly.pdbx_strand_id
1 'polypeptide(L)'
;MAPDIVTPDIKAELSEARTQVMRAIEQLMAPAPASLDECAAILQNAVELISVSCSGLREDPVLTPDRRSAAQEEARELGRAVRQARILLDAALEFHLQWDRRLGALSGGYTPDGNPAAVGHGFRVVVLG
;
A
#
# COMPACT_ATOMS: atom_id res chain seq x y z
N MET A 1 -5.03 21.21 37.89
CA MET A 1 -5.40 21.19 36.47
C MET A 1 -4.53 20.12 35.83
N ALA A 2 -5.00 18.87 35.87
CA ALA A 2 -4.27 17.75 35.29
C ALA A 2 -4.38 17.85 33.76
N PRO A 3 -3.33 17.55 32.99
CA PRO A 3 -3.43 17.49 31.55
C PRO A 3 -4.41 16.38 31.17
N ASP A 4 -5.40 16.71 30.34
CA ASP A 4 -6.19 15.73 29.60
C ASP A 4 -5.21 14.86 28.81
N ILE A 5 -4.94 13.65 29.31
CA ILE A 5 -4.30 12.62 28.51
C ILE A 5 -5.38 12.21 27.51
N VAL A 6 -5.36 12.83 26.34
CA VAL A 6 -6.16 12.41 25.18
C VAL A 6 -5.76 10.98 24.92
N THR A 7 -6.56 10.01 25.39
CA THR A 7 -6.38 8.62 25.04
C THR A 7 -6.64 8.52 23.54
N PRO A 8 -5.64 8.13 22.73
CA PRO A 8 -5.82 8.03 21.29
C PRO A 8 -7.02 7.13 21.00
N ASP A 9 -7.94 7.60 20.16
CA ASP A 9 -9.08 6.77 19.77
C ASP A 9 -8.62 5.80 18.69
N ILE A 10 -8.01 4.69 19.14
CA ILE A 10 -7.40 3.65 18.30
C ILE A 10 -8.34 3.20 17.18
N LYS A 11 -9.65 3.13 17.44
CA LYS A 11 -10.65 2.81 16.40
C LYS A 11 -10.65 3.86 15.29
N ALA A 12 -10.64 5.14 15.63
CA ALA A 12 -10.62 6.22 14.65
C ALA A 12 -9.31 6.20 13.83
N GLU A 13 -8.17 5.95 14.47
CA GLU A 13 -6.87 5.83 13.78
C GLU A 13 -6.84 4.64 12.81
N LEU A 14 -7.35 3.48 13.22
CA LEU A 14 -7.47 2.31 12.34
C LEU A 14 -8.46 2.56 11.19
N SER A 15 -9.55 3.28 11.43
CA SER A 15 -10.52 3.66 10.39
C SER A 15 -9.94 4.67 9.40
N GLU A 16 -9.09 5.59 9.86
CA GLU A 16 -8.36 6.51 8.99
C GLU A 16 -7.37 5.75 8.12
N ALA A 17 -6.57 4.86 8.71
CA ALA A 17 -5.67 3.98 7.97
C ALA A 17 -6.43 3.14 6.91
N ARG A 18 -7.63 2.64 7.26
CA ARG A 18 -8.48 1.90 6.30
C ARG A 18 -8.92 2.78 5.14
N THR A 19 -9.36 4.01 5.41
CA THR A 19 -9.76 4.96 4.37
C THR A 19 -8.61 5.25 3.42
N GLN A 20 -7.40 5.41 3.94
CA GLN A 20 -6.19 5.59 3.12
C GLN A 20 -5.91 4.38 2.24
N VAL A 21 -5.97 3.17 2.79
CA VAL A 21 -5.79 1.93 2.00
C VAL A 21 -6.88 1.77 0.94
N MET A 22 -8.13 2.11 1.24
CA MET A 22 -9.22 2.07 0.25
C MET A 22 -8.99 3.06 -0.90
N ARG A 23 -8.53 4.27 -0.60
CA ARG A 23 -8.15 5.25 -1.63
C ARG A 23 -7.01 4.73 -2.53
N ALA A 24 -6.02 4.07 -1.94
CA ALA A 24 -4.95 3.41 -2.69
C ALA A 24 -5.50 2.31 -3.62
N ILE A 25 -6.45 1.49 -3.13
CA ILE A 25 -7.12 0.46 -3.95
C ILE A 25 -7.85 1.09 -5.15
N GLU A 26 -8.57 2.19 -4.95
CA GLU A 26 -9.27 2.90 -6.04
C GLU A 26 -8.30 3.38 -7.12
N GLN A 27 -7.14 3.91 -6.72
CA GLN A 27 -6.09 4.31 -7.66
C GLN A 27 -5.49 3.12 -8.41
N LEU A 28 -5.33 1.97 -7.74
CA LEU A 28 -4.79 0.75 -8.35
C LEU A 28 -5.75 0.06 -9.33
N MET A 29 -7.06 0.30 -9.22
CA MET A 29 -8.04 -0.22 -10.19
C MET A 29 -7.99 0.49 -11.55
N ALA A 30 -7.47 1.72 -11.60
CA ALA A 30 -7.27 2.48 -12.83
C ALA A 30 -5.88 3.14 -12.82
N PRO A 31 -4.81 2.32 -12.95
CA PRO A 31 -3.46 2.80 -12.71
C PRO A 31 -3.01 3.79 -13.78
N ALA A 32 -2.65 5.00 -13.35
CA ALA A 32 -1.84 5.92 -14.13
C ALA A 32 -0.46 6.06 -13.47
N PRO A 33 0.60 6.44 -14.22
CA PRO A 33 1.96 6.51 -13.65
C PRO A 33 2.05 7.40 -12.41
N ALA A 34 1.43 8.58 -12.44
CA ALA A 34 1.36 9.49 -11.28
C ALA A 34 0.61 8.87 -10.09
N SER A 35 -0.42 8.06 -10.36
CA SER A 35 -1.20 7.38 -9.34
C SER A 35 -0.38 6.32 -8.59
N LEU A 36 0.66 5.73 -9.19
CA LEU A 36 1.50 4.73 -8.54
C LEU A 36 2.44 5.36 -7.49
N ASP A 37 3.04 6.50 -7.81
CA ASP A 37 3.89 7.25 -6.87
C ASP A 37 3.07 7.74 -5.67
N GLU A 38 1.87 8.27 -5.92
CA GLU A 38 0.92 8.67 -4.88
C GLU A 38 0.45 7.48 -4.03
N CYS A 39 0.19 6.34 -4.66
CA CYS A 39 -0.26 5.12 -3.97
C CYS A 39 0.80 4.64 -2.97
N ALA A 40 2.08 4.68 -3.34
CA ALA A 40 3.18 4.33 -2.45
C ALA A 40 3.21 5.24 -1.20
N ALA A 41 3.06 6.56 -1.39
CA ALA A 41 3.01 7.51 -0.28
C ALA A 41 1.79 7.28 0.63
N ILE A 42 0.61 7.03 0.06
CA ILE A 42 -0.62 6.76 0.82
C ILE A 42 -0.48 5.47 1.66
N LEU A 43 0.07 4.40 1.07
CA LEU A 43 0.28 3.14 1.78
C LEU A 43 1.33 3.29 2.90
N GLN A 44 2.39 4.06 2.68
CA GLN A 44 3.40 4.33 3.70
C GLN A 44 2.78 5.08 4.90
N ASN A 45 1.96 6.11 4.66
CA ASN A 45 1.25 6.82 5.72
C ASN A 45 0.31 5.90 6.51
N ALA A 46 -0.41 5.01 5.81
CA ALA A 46 -1.28 4.03 6.46
C ALA A 46 -0.49 3.06 7.35
N VAL A 47 0.70 2.64 6.94
CA VAL A 47 1.60 1.80 7.75
C VAL A 47 2.06 2.53 9.02
N GLU A 48 2.42 3.80 8.91
CA GLU A 48 2.83 4.61 10.05
C GLU A 48 1.68 4.76 11.07
N LEU A 49 0.47 5.06 10.60
CA LEU A 49 -0.75 5.11 11.41
C LEU A 49 -1.02 3.78 12.14
N ILE A 50 -0.89 2.66 11.43
CA ILE A 50 -1.06 1.32 12.03
C ILE A 50 0.00 1.07 13.10
N SER A 51 1.26 1.41 12.83
CA SER A 51 2.37 1.19 13.78
C SER A 51 2.15 1.98 15.07
N VAL A 52 1.75 3.24 14.96
CA VAL A 52 1.41 4.10 16.12
C VAL A 52 0.22 3.51 16.88
N SER A 53 -0.87 3.16 16.18
CA SER A 53 -2.08 2.58 16.77
C SER A 53 -1.79 1.27 17.53
N CYS A 54 -0.97 0.38 16.95
CA CYS A 54 -0.61 -0.90 17.55
C CYS A 54 0.31 -0.74 18.76
N SER A 55 1.16 0.29 18.79
CA SER A 55 1.96 0.61 19.98
C SER A 55 1.07 1.09 21.13
N GLY A 56 0.10 1.97 20.85
CA GLY A 56 -0.89 2.43 21.85
C GLY A 56 -1.75 1.30 22.44
N LEU A 57 -2.13 0.31 21.62
CA LEU A 57 -2.87 -0.89 22.09
C LEU A 57 -2.08 -1.75 23.08
N ARG A 58 -0.75 -1.77 23.00
CA ARG A 58 0.10 -2.54 23.93
C ARG A 58 0.30 -1.82 25.27
N GLU A 59 0.25 -0.50 25.24
CA GLU A 59 0.59 0.35 26.38
C GLU A 59 -0.63 0.75 27.21
N ASP A 60 -1.86 0.69 26.66
CA ASP A 60 -3.09 1.07 27.38
C ASP A 60 -3.79 -0.13 28.06
N PRO A 61 -3.73 -0.26 29.40
CA PRO A 61 -4.35 -1.37 30.12
C PRO A 61 -5.87 -1.20 30.31
N VAL A 62 -6.45 -0.04 29.98
CA VAL A 62 -7.81 0.36 30.39
C VAL A 62 -8.74 0.59 29.19
N LEU A 63 -8.63 -0.25 28.16
CA LEU A 63 -9.67 -0.35 27.14
C LEU A 63 -10.86 -1.15 27.65
N THR A 64 -12.04 -0.53 27.68
CA THR A 64 -13.29 -1.25 27.95
C THR A 64 -13.48 -2.38 26.92
N PRO A 65 -14.14 -3.50 27.28
CA PRO A 65 -14.37 -4.62 26.37
C PRO A 65 -14.99 -4.20 25.04
N ASP A 66 -15.92 -3.25 25.06
CA ASP A 66 -16.59 -2.72 23.86
C ASP A 66 -15.64 -1.96 22.95
N ARG A 67 -14.77 -1.10 23.50
CA ARG A 67 -13.76 -0.36 22.71
C ARG A 67 -12.73 -1.31 22.10
N ARG A 68 -12.32 -2.33 22.85
CA ARG A 68 -11.41 -3.38 22.35
C ARG A 68 -12.05 -4.18 21.21
N SER A 69 -13.30 -4.58 21.35
CA SER A 69 -14.05 -5.30 20.31
C SER A 69 -14.18 -4.45 19.04
N ALA A 70 -14.53 -3.17 19.18
CA ALA A 70 -14.63 -2.26 18.05
C ALA A 70 -13.29 -2.05 17.33
N ALA A 71 -12.18 -1.91 18.06
CA ALA A 71 -10.84 -1.78 17.47
C ALA A 71 -10.40 -3.08 16.78
N GLN A 72 -10.74 -4.26 17.32
CA GLN A 72 -10.44 -5.54 16.69
C GLN A 72 -11.20 -5.73 15.38
N GLU A 73 -12.47 -5.34 15.33
CA GLU A 73 -13.25 -5.42 14.10
C GLU A 73 -12.70 -4.48 13.03
N GLU A 74 -12.35 -3.25 13.42
CA GLU A 74 -11.74 -2.28 12.52
C GLU A 74 -10.39 -2.77 11.99
N ALA A 75 -9.54 -3.39 12.83
CA ALA A 75 -8.28 -4.00 12.41
C ALA A 75 -8.49 -5.18 11.43
N ARG A 76 -9.58 -5.96 11.57
CA ARG A 76 -9.90 -7.04 10.62
C ARG A 76 -10.29 -6.49 9.26
N GLU A 77 -11.12 -5.45 9.22
CA GLU A 77 -11.52 -4.80 7.98
C GLU A 77 -10.32 -4.16 7.28
N LEU A 78 -9.48 -3.45 8.04
CA LEU A 78 -8.21 -2.93 7.54
C LEU A 78 -7.32 -4.05 6.97
N GLY A 79 -7.21 -5.17 7.67
CA GLY A 79 -6.47 -6.33 7.19
C GLY A 79 -7.02 -6.93 5.89
N ARG A 80 -8.34 -6.87 5.66
CA ARG A 80 -8.96 -7.27 4.38
C ARG A 80 -8.58 -6.29 3.27
N ALA A 81 -8.67 -4.98 3.53
CA ALA A 81 -8.31 -3.95 2.57
C ALA A 81 -6.82 -4.06 2.16
N VAL A 82 -5.91 -4.24 3.12
CA VAL A 82 -4.47 -4.41 2.84
C VAL A 82 -4.21 -5.64 1.96
N ARG A 83 -4.90 -6.76 2.21
CA ARG A 83 -4.77 -7.95 1.35
C ARG A 83 -5.26 -7.69 -0.07
N GLN A 84 -6.34 -6.94 -0.24
CA GLN A 84 -6.83 -6.55 -1.56
C GLN A 84 -5.85 -5.63 -2.29
N ALA A 85 -5.31 -4.62 -1.61
CA ALA A 85 -4.28 -3.74 -2.18
C ALA A 85 -3.05 -4.53 -2.65
N ARG A 86 -2.60 -5.49 -1.85
CA ARG A 86 -1.50 -6.41 -2.22
C ARG A 86 -1.82 -7.19 -3.49
N ILE A 87 -2.99 -7.81 -3.58
CA ILE A 87 -3.38 -8.59 -4.78
C ILE A 87 -3.34 -7.73 -6.04
N LEU A 88 -3.80 -6.47 -5.96
CA LEU A 88 -3.75 -5.55 -7.09
C LEU A 88 -2.33 -5.16 -7.48
N LEU A 89 -1.45 -4.90 -6.50
CA LEU A 89 -0.04 -4.61 -6.74
C LEU A 89 0.69 -5.81 -7.37
N ASP A 90 0.46 -7.01 -6.85
CA ASP A 90 1.03 -8.25 -7.39
C ASP A 90 0.57 -8.48 -8.84
N ALA A 91 -0.72 -8.26 -9.14
CA ALA A 91 -1.26 -8.37 -10.49
C ALA A 91 -0.68 -7.31 -11.45
N ALA A 92 -0.52 -6.06 -10.98
CA ALA A 92 0.08 -4.99 -11.77
C ALA A 92 1.55 -5.30 -12.11
N LEU A 93 2.32 -5.77 -11.12
CA LEU A 93 3.70 -6.20 -11.32
C LEU A 93 3.79 -7.33 -12.36
N GLU A 94 2.95 -8.35 -12.23
CA GLU A 94 2.92 -9.46 -13.17
C GLU A 94 2.59 -8.99 -14.60
N PHE A 95 1.60 -8.12 -14.75
CA PHE A 95 1.25 -7.53 -16.04
C PHE A 95 2.44 -6.80 -16.68
N HIS A 96 3.14 -5.95 -15.93
CA HIS A 96 4.29 -5.22 -16.44
C HIS A 96 5.46 -6.15 -16.81
N LEU A 97 5.74 -7.17 -16.00
CA LEU A 97 6.76 -8.17 -16.32
C LEU A 97 6.43 -8.95 -17.61
N GLN A 98 5.16 -9.32 -17.80
CA GLN A 98 4.73 -10.00 -19.03
C GLN A 98 4.80 -9.06 -20.24
N TRP A 99 4.42 -7.80 -20.07
CA TRP A 99 4.53 -6.78 -21.10
C TRP A 99 5.97 -6.60 -21.56
N ASP A 100 6.91 -6.42 -20.63
CA ASP A 100 8.34 -6.28 -20.92
C ASP A 100 8.90 -7.51 -21.64
N ARG A 101 8.51 -8.72 -21.23
CA ARG A 101 8.90 -9.95 -21.94
C ARG A 101 8.41 -9.97 -23.39
N ARG A 102 7.15 -9.60 -23.63
CA ARG A 102 6.59 -9.55 -25.00
C ARG A 102 7.28 -8.49 -25.84
N LEU A 103 7.49 -7.30 -25.28
CA LEU A 103 8.17 -6.22 -25.96
C LEU A 103 9.62 -6.58 -26.30
N GLY A 104 10.32 -7.27 -25.39
CA GLY A 104 11.65 -7.81 -25.62
C GLY A 104 11.69 -8.80 -26.78
N ALA A 105 10.76 -9.76 -26.80
CA ALA A 105 10.63 -10.72 -27.89
C ALA A 105 10.32 -10.06 -29.24
N LEU A 106 9.49 -9.01 -29.25
CA LEU A 106 9.10 -8.30 -30.48
C LEU A 106 10.21 -7.38 -31.01
N SER A 107 10.96 -6.72 -30.12
CA SER A 107 11.94 -5.69 -30.51
C SER A 107 13.36 -6.21 -30.69
N GLY A 108 13.81 -7.13 -29.83
CA GLY A 108 15.16 -7.71 -29.84
C GLY A 108 15.19 -9.20 -30.15
N GLY A 109 14.04 -9.84 -30.35
CA GLY A 109 13.96 -11.28 -30.57
C GLY A 109 14.23 -12.09 -29.29
N TYR A 110 14.71 -13.32 -29.47
CA TYR A 110 15.10 -14.20 -28.38
C TYR A 110 16.62 -14.29 -28.28
N THR A 111 17.12 -14.34 -27.05
CA THR A 111 18.50 -14.69 -26.71
C THR A 111 18.82 -16.14 -27.13
N PRO A 112 20.11 -16.52 -27.21
CA PRO A 112 20.50 -17.90 -27.55
C PRO A 112 19.89 -18.98 -26.65
N ASP A 113 19.60 -18.65 -25.38
CA ASP A 113 18.96 -19.55 -24.42
C ASP A 113 17.43 -19.59 -24.56
N GLY A 114 16.85 -18.90 -25.55
CA GLY A 114 15.41 -18.86 -25.80
C GLY A 114 14.64 -17.89 -24.91
N ASN A 115 15.31 -17.06 -24.10
CA ASN A 115 14.67 -16.00 -23.32
C ASN A 115 14.43 -14.75 -24.18
N PRO A 116 13.33 -14.00 -24.02
CA PRO A 116 13.15 -12.71 -24.69
C PRO A 116 14.31 -11.75 -24.43
N ALA A 117 14.73 -10.99 -25.44
CA ALA A 117 15.75 -9.96 -25.28
C ALA A 117 15.33 -8.91 -24.23
N ALA A 118 16.27 -8.37 -23.47
CA ALA A 118 15.97 -7.34 -22.49
C ALA A 118 15.53 -6.03 -23.19
N VAL A 119 14.45 -5.42 -22.70
CA VAL A 119 14.03 -4.10 -23.16
C VAL A 119 14.89 -3.05 -22.47
N GLY A 120 15.62 -2.25 -23.25
CA GLY A 120 16.34 -1.09 -22.74
C GLY A 120 15.36 0.00 -22.34
N HIS A 121 15.04 0.10 -21.04
CA HIS A 121 14.27 1.21 -20.51
C HIS A 121 15.18 2.43 -20.45
N GLY A 122 15.12 3.29 -21.47
CA GLY A 122 15.85 4.55 -21.50
C GLY A 122 15.51 5.37 -20.26
N PHE A 123 16.47 5.51 -19.35
CA PHE A 123 16.30 6.21 -18.09
C PHE A 123 15.76 7.62 -18.32
N ARG A 124 14.80 8.04 -17.48
CA ARG A 124 14.33 9.43 -17.41
C ARG A 124 15.50 10.28 -16.90
N VAL A 125 16.19 10.97 -17.80
CA VAL A 125 17.17 11.99 -17.40
C VAL A 125 16.39 13.18 -16.83
N VAL A 126 16.35 13.29 -15.51
CA VAL A 126 15.91 14.53 -14.86
C VAL A 126 17.09 15.50 -14.93
N VAL A 127 16.99 16.51 -15.79
CA VAL A 127 17.88 17.66 -15.74
C VAL A 127 17.40 18.53 -14.58
N LEU A 128 18.12 18.50 -13.46
CA LEU A 128 18.02 19.55 -12.45
C LEU A 128 18.74 20.78 -13.01
N GLY A 129 17.97 21.78 -13.40
CA GLY A 129 18.44 23.14 -13.70
C GLY A 129 18.32 24.02 -12.47
#